data_AF-F6TEH9-F1
#
_entry.id   AF-F6TEH9-F1
#
_cell.length_a   1.000
_cell.length_b   1.000
_cell.length_c   1.000
_cell.angle_alpha   90.00
_cell.angle_beta   90.00
_cell.angle_gamma   90.00
#
_symmetry.space_group_name_H-M   'P 1'
#
loop_
_entity.id
_entity.type
_entity.pdbx_description
1 polymer ?
#
loop_
_entity_poly.entity_id
_entity_poly.type
_entity_poly.pdbx_seq_one_letter_code
_entity_poly.pdbx_strand_id
1 'polypeptide(L)'
;MNRLNSQVNGKDLLPTGAQTLSQQEAGLNISGSSQRHLVMQKLMRKEESQVMVMRNMVTVEDLDEDLEAEVTEECGKFGSVERVVIYQEKQGEEENAEVIVKIFVEFSNLAECEKAVMALNNRWFGGNKVTATHYSYQRYSANDLTG
;
A
#
# COMPACT_ATOMS: atom_id res chain seq x y z
N MET A 1 -65.77 -27.93 25.96
CA MET A 1 -65.14 -26.94 26.86
C MET A 1 -63.64 -27.15 26.86
N ASN A 2 -62.91 -26.20 26.29
CA ASN A 2 -61.45 -26.10 26.32
C ASN A 2 -60.88 -26.17 27.75
N ARG A 3 -59.73 -26.83 27.94
CA ARG A 3 -58.54 -26.20 28.53
C ARG A 3 -57.24 -26.81 27.98
N LEU A 4 -56.33 -25.89 27.67
CA LEU A 4 -54.94 -26.02 27.24
C LEU A 4 -54.08 -26.92 28.13
N ASN A 5 -53.08 -27.60 27.56
CA ASN A 5 -51.72 -27.48 28.08
C ASN A 5 -50.60 -27.85 27.08
N SER A 6 -49.65 -26.93 27.03
CA SER A 6 -48.22 -27.01 26.68
C SER A 6 -47.74 -27.60 25.35
N GLN A 7 -47.16 -26.68 24.58
CA GLN A 7 -46.32 -26.79 23.40
C GLN A 7 -45.05 -27.62 23.65
N VAL A 8 -44.78 -28.58 22.77
CA VAL A 8 -43.73 -28.67 21.72
C VAL A 8 -42.35 -29.15 22.18
N ASN A 9 -42.01 -30.34 21.66
CA ASN A 9 -40.73 -31.02 21.76
C ASN A 9 -39.72 -30.43 20.77
N GLY A 10 -38.44 -30.49 21.15
CA GLY A 10 -37.34 -29.84 20.46
C GLY A 10 -36.93 -30.46 19.11
N LYS A 11 -36.37 -29.58 18.28
CA LYS A 11 -35.31 -29.72 17.28
C LYS A 11 -35.07 -28.32 16.68
N ASP A 12 -33.83 -28.04 16.28
CA ASP A 12 -33.36 -26.89 15.49
C ASP A 12 -32.94 -25.61 16.25
N LEU A 13 -31.66 -25.53 16.64
CA LEU A 13 -30.67 -24.67 15.95
C LEU A 13 -29.26 -24.90 16.53
N LEU A 14 -28.28 -24.95 15.63
CA LEU A 14 -26.89 -25.33 15.81
C LEU A 14 -26.11 -24.39 16.76
N PRO A 15 -25.08 -24.89 17.46
CA PRO A 15 -24.10 -24.03 18.14
C PRO A 15 -23.01 -23.64 17.14
N THR A 16 -23.05 -22.42 16.59
CA THR A 16 -21.85 -21.84 15.95
C THR A 16 -20.95 -21.30 17.05
N GLY A 17 -20.18 -22.22 17.62
CA GLY A 17 -19.06 -21.90 18.50
C GLY A 17 -18.05 -21.01 17.76
N ALA A 18 -17.53 -20.04 18.50
CA ALA A 18 -16.34 -19.29 18.15
C ALA A 18 -15.24 -20.27 17.75
N GLN A 19 -14.96 -20.35 16.45
CA GLN A 19 -13.77 -21.01 15.95
C GLN A 19 -12.60 -20.10 16.27
N THR A 20 -11.86 -20.47 17.31
CA THR A 20 -10.60 -19.84 17.69
C THR A 20 -9.62 -19.91 16.53
N LEU A 21 -8.91 -18.81 16.28
CA LEU A 21 -7.88 -18.63 15.24
C LEU A 21 -6.82 -19.75 15.18
N SER A 22 -6.72 -20.59 16.22
CA SER A 22 -5.83 -21.75 16.28
C SER A 22 -6.11 -22.84 15.25
N GLN A 23 -7.30 -22.90 14.63
CA GLN A 23 -7.63 -23.95 13.66
C GLN A 23 -7.24 -23.61 12.20
N GLN A 24 -6.85 -22.37 11.92
CA GLN A 24 -6.33 -21.96 10.61
C GLN A 24 -4.82 -22.22 10.44
N GLU A 25 -4.09 -22.59 11.49
CA GLU A 25 -2.66 -22.91 11.42
C GLU A 25 -2.35 -24.37 11.07
N ALA A 26 -3.35 -25.27 11.11
CA ALA A 26 -3.15 -26.70 10.90
C ALA A 26 -2.92 -27.12 9.43
N GLY A 27 -3.07 -26.19 8.47
CA GLY A 27 -2.99 -26.47 7.03
C GLY A 27 -1.64 -26.19 6.38
N LEU A 28 -0.73 -25.46 7.03
CA LEU A 28 0.58 -25.12 6.45
C LEU A 28 1.69 -25.97 7.06
N ASN A 29 1.56 -27.29 6.91
CA ASN A 29 2.63 -28.21 7.27
C ASN A 29 3.72 -28.17 6.18
N ILE A 30 4.49 -27.08 6.13
CA ILE A 30 5.59 -26.89 5.19
C ILE A 30 6.73 -27.84 5.61
N SER A 31 6.70 -29.04 5.05
CA SER A 31 7.62 -30.11 5.39
C SER A 31 8.96 -29.90 4.69
N GLY A 32 10.00 -29.64 5.49
CA GLY A 32 11.38 -29.50 5.04
C GLY A 32 11.96 -28.13 5.34
N SER A 33 13.19 -28.12 5.86
CA SER A 33 13.94 -26.90 6.15
C SER A 33 13.99 -25.97 4.92
N SER A 34 14.23 -26.53 3.72
CA SER A 34 14.35 -25.76 2.48
C SER A 34 13.06 -25.09 2.04
N GLN A 35 11.90 -25.75 2.19
CA GLN A 35 10.61 -25.15 1.82
C GLN A 35 10.25 -23.99 2.77
N ARG A 36 10.50 -24.15 4.08
CA ARG A 36 10.35 -23.05 5.05
C ARG A 36 11.27 -21.87 4.72
N HIS A 37 12.52 -22.13 4.33
CA HIS A 37 13.46 -21.08 3.93
C HIS A 37 12.99 -20.33 2.67
N LEU A 38 12.45 -21.03 1.66
CA LEU A 38 11.95 -20.39 0.43
C LEU A 38 10.72 -19.51 0.68
N VAL A 39 9.80 -19.96 1.55
CA VAL A 39 8.63 -19.17 1.93
C VAL A 39 9.07 -17.94 2.72
N MET A 40 9.96 -18.09 3.71
CA MET A 40 10.53 -16.95 4.44
C MET A 40 11.26 -15.98 3.50
N GLN A 41 12.02 -16.47 2.52
CA GLN A 41 12.70 -15.62 1.54
C GLN A 41 11.73 -14.89 0.59
N LYS A 42 10.58 -15.49 0.26
CA LYS A 42 9.52 -14.79 -0.50
C LYS A 42 8.81 -13.74 0.35
N LEU A 43 8.54 -14.04 1.62
CA LEU A 43 7.91 -13.10 2.56
C LEU A 43 8.85 -11.94 2.93
N MET A 44 10.16 -12.18 2.92
CA MET A 44 11.19 -11.16 3.17
C MET A 44 11.64 -10.40 1.93
N ARG A 45 11.17 -10.79 0.72
CA ARG A 45 11.50 -10.06 -0.51
C ARG A 45 10.70 -8.78 -0.57
N LYS A 46 11.40 -7.64 -0.53
CA LYS A 46 10.85 -6.33 -0.88
C LYS A 46 10.34 -6.44 -2.32
N GLU A 47 9.10 -6.03 -2.59
CA GLU A 47 8.60 -5.97 -3.97
C GLU A 47 9.53 -5.06 -4.78
N GLU A 48 10.19 -5.65 -5.76
CA GLU A 48 11.02 -4.92 -6.71
C GLU A 48 10.09 -4.12 -7.63
N SER A 49 10.16 -2.81 -7.54
CA SER A 49 9.36 -1.90 -8.35
C SER A 49 10.19 -0.74 -8.85
N GLN A 50 10.00 -0.41 -10.13
CA GLN A 50 10.55 0.79 -10.77
C GLN A 50 9.75 2.07 -10.44
N VAL A 51 8.73 1.97 -9.58
CA VAL A 51 7.92 3.11 -9.15
C VAL A 51 8.31 3.52 -7.74
N MET A 52 8.66 4.78 -7.59
CA MET A 52 8.83 5.46 -6.30
C MET A 52 7.58 6.27 -5.99
N VAL A 53 7.22 6.36 -4.72
CA VAL A 53 6.25 7.33 -4.20
C VAL A 53 6.92 8.23 -3.19
N MET A 54 6.73 9.53 -3.35
CA MET A 54 7.16 10.57 -2.41
C MET A 54 5.93 11.12 -1.69
N ARG A 55 6.05 11.23 -0.36
CA ARG A 55 5.03 11.79 0.53
C ARG A 55 5.64 12.90 1.37
N ASN A 56 4.80 13.85 1.79
CA ASN A 56 5.21 14.99 2.60
C ASN A 56 6.29 15.85 1.91
N MET A 57 6.22 15.97 0.58
CA MET A 57 7.10 16.85 -0.19
C MET A 57 6.47 18.23 -0.38
N VAL A 58 5.17 18.26 -0.71
CA VAL A 58 4.38 19.46 -1.00
C VAL A 58 2.98 19.31 -0.37
N THR A 59 2.33 20.43 -0.09
CA THR A 59 0.90 20.46 0.23
C THR A 59 0.07 20.78 -1.01
N VAL A 60 -1.26 20.84 -0.88
CA VAL A 60 -2.14 21.17 -2.00
C VAL A 60 -1.95 22.62 -2.46
N GLU A 61 -1.57 23.50 -1.55
CA GLU A 61 -1.31 24.92 -1.82
C GLU A 61 -0.03 25.15 -2.62
N ASP A 62 0.91 24.20 -2.58
CA ASP A 62 2.17 24.24 -3.31
C ASP A 62 2.05 23.66 -4.74
N LEU A 63 0.87 23.19 -5.15
CA LEU A 63 0.67 22.60 -6.47
C LEU A 63 0.56 23.68 -7.55
N ASP A 64 1.49 23.67 -8.49
CA ASP A 64 1.50 24.51 -9.68
C ASP A 64 1.66 23.67 -10.97
N GLU A 65 1.72 24.36 -12.12
CA GLU A 65 1.84 23.74 -13.44
C GLU A 65 3.27 23.26 -13.77
N ASP A 66 4.27 23.73 -13.02
CA ASP A 66 5.68 23.44 -13.27
C ASP A 66 6.16 22.23 -12.46
N LEU A 67 5.50 21.88 -11.35
CA LEU A 67 5.89 20.81 -10.43
C LEU A 67 6.16 19.46 -11.11
N GLU A 68 5.35 19.07 -12.11
CA GLU A 68 5.57 17.81 -12.84
C GLU A 68 6.91 17.84 -13.62
N ALA A 69 7.20 18.96 -14.27
CA ALA A 69 8.43 19.15 -15.03
C ALA A 69 9.65 19.23 -14.09
N GLU A 70 9.54 19.95 -12.98
CA GLU A 70 10.60 20.05 -11.95
C GLU A 70 10.93 18.69 -11.35
N VAL A 71 9.91 17.90 -10.98
CA VAL A 71 10.10 16.54 -10.45
C VAL A 71 10.75 15.64 -11.50
N THR A 72 10.33 15.75 -12.76
CA THR A 72 10.89 14.98 -13.87
C THR A 72 12.37 15.31 -14.08
N GLU A 73 12.74 16.59 -14.11
CA GLU A 73 14.11 17.04 -14.27
C GLU A 73 14.99 16.61 -13.08
N GLU A 74 14.52 16.83 -11.85
CA GLU A 74 15.28 16.51 -10.65
C GLU A 74 15.48 14.99 -10.51
N CYS A 75 14.43 14.19 -10.75
CA CYS A 75 14.52 12.73 -10.70
C CYS A 75 15.33 12.15 -11.87
N GLY A 76 15.41 12.85 -13.01
CA GLY A 76 16.24 12.50 -14.16
C GLY A 76 17.73 12.33 -13.81
N LYS A 77 18.19 12.91 -12.70
CA LYS A 77 19.57 12.73 -12.17
C LYS A 77 19.86 11.31 -11.71
N PHE A 78 18.83 10.51 -11.41
CA PHE A 78 18.96 9.14 -10.92
C PHE A 78 18.76 8.08 -12.02
N GLY A 79 18.05 8.44 -13.10
CA GLY A 79 17.72 7.55 -14.20
C GLY A 79 16.72 8.13 -15.20
N SER A 80 16.28 7.33 -16.16
CA SER A 80 15.26 7.73 -17.13
C SER A 80 13.88 7.69 -16.47
N VAL A 81 13.23 8.85 -16.38
CA VAL A 81 11.86 8.98 -15.85
C VAL A 81 10.88 8.74 -17.00
N GLU A 82 10.04 7.72 -16.86
CA GLU A 82 9.01 7.36 -17.84
C GLU A 82 7.71 8.13 -17.60
N ARG A 83 7.38 8.36 -16.32
CA ARG A 83 6.14 9.03 -15.94
C ARG A 83 6.20 9.63 -14.54
N VAL A 84 5.60 10.80 -14.39
CA VAL A 84 5.29 11.40 -13.09
C VAL A 84 3.76 11.46 -12.92
N VAL A 85 3.27 11.18 -11.72
CA VAL A 85 1.85 11.33 -11.36
C VAL A 85 1.74 12.07 -10.03
N ILE A 86 1.07 13.21 -10.05
CA ILE A 86 0.71 13.98 -8.85
C ILE A 86 -0.71 13.56 -8.46
N TYR A 87 -0.85 12.92 -7.30
CA TYR A 87 -2.12 12.41 -6.80
C TYR A 87 -2.49 13.10 -5.49
N GLN A 88 -3.70 13.68 -5.48
CA GLN A 88 -4.29 14.29 -4.28
C GLN A 88 -5.24 13.27 -3.65
N GLU A 89 -4.89 12.80 -2.45
CA GLU A 89 -5.67 11.82 -1.72
C GLU A 89 -6.43 12.47 -0.56
N LYS A 90 -7.76 12.44 -0.67
CA LYS A 90 -8.65 12.88 0.40
C LYS A 90 -8.66 11.86 1.55
N GLN A 91 -8.38 12.32 2.78
CA GLN A 91 -8.26 11.51 3.98
C GLN A 91 -9.61 11.28 4.70
N GLY A 92 -10.68 11.06 3.93
CA GLY A 92 -12.04 10.94 4.47
C GLY A 92 -13.10 11.24 3.41
N GLU A 93 -14.35 11.01 3.76
CA GLU A 93 -15.49 11.28 2.87
C GLU A 93 -16.04 12.71 3.07
N GLU A 94 -15.85 13.28 4.26
CA GLU A 94 -16.33 14.60 4.66
C GLU A 94 -15.82 15.73 3.76
N GLU A 95 -16.63 16.76 3.51
CA GLU A 95 -16.32 17.84 2.56
C GLU A 95 -14.98 18.53 2.85
N ASN A 96 -14.66 18.70 4.13
CA ASN A 96 -13.46 19.37 4.63
C ASN A 96 -12.34 18.41 5.05
N ALA A 97 -12.35 17.17 4.58
CA ALA A 97 -11.29 16.21 4.89
C ALA A 97 -9.94 16.73 4.42
N GLU A 98 -8.90 16.41 5.17
CA GLU A 98 -7.52 16.73 4.78
C GLU A 98 -7.18 16.07 3.44
N VAL A 99 -6.40 16.77 2.62
CA VAL A 99 -5.90 16.24 1.35
C VAL A 99 -4.39 16.14 1.44
N ILE A 100 -3.86 14.94 1.21
CA ILE A 100 -2.42 14.72 1.13
C ILE A 100 -1.99 14.56 -0.32
N VAL A 101 -0.81 15.07 -0.65
CA VAL A 101 -0.22 14.91 -1.99
C VAL A 101 0.76 13.72 -1.98
N LYS A 102 0.58 12.81 -2.93
CA LYS A 102 1.52 11.74 -3.27
C LYS A 102 2.06 11.99 -4.67
N ILE A 103 3.38 12.00 -4.81
CA ILE A 103 4.04 12.13 -6.11
C ILE A 103 4.65 10.78 -6.46
N PHE A 104 4.19 10.19 -7.55
CA PHE A 104 4.71 8.93 -8.08
C PHE A 104 5.68 9.23 -9.22
N VAL A 105 6.80 8.53 -9.22
CA VAL A 105 7.82 8.62 -10.28
C VAL A 105 8.11 7.20 -10.74
N GLU A 106 7.77 6.92 -11.99
CA GLU A 106 8.12 5.68 -12.68
C GLU A 106 9.44 5.87 -13.42
N PHE A 107 10.41 5.04 -13.09
CA PHE A 107 11.69 4.95 -13.80
C PHE A 107 11.67 3.83 -14.83
N SER A 108 12.61 3.88 -15.78
CA SER A 108 12.77 2.85 -16.81
C SER A 108 13.15 1.48 -16.26
N ASN A 109 13.79 1.45 -15.08
CA ASN A 109 14.20 0.22 -14.42
C ASN A 109 14.33 0.35 -12.90
N LEU A 110 14.41 -0.80 -12.23
CA LEU A 110 14.49 -0.92 -10.77
C LEU A 110 15.71 -0.21 -10.16
N ALA A 111 16.88 -0.32 -10.79
CA ALA A 111 18.12 0.18 -10.21
C ALA A 111 18.15 1.72 -10.16
N GLU A 112 17.53 2.37 -11.14
CA GLU A 112 17.33 3.83 -11.17
C GLU A 112 16.38 4.28 -10.05
N CYS A 113 15.24 3.59 -9.89
CA CYS A 113 14.31 3.85 -8.81
C CYS A 113 14.96 3.67 -7.43
N GLU A 114 15.79 2.62 -7.24
CA GLU A 114 16.49 2.39 -5.98
C GLU A 114 17.46 3.53 -5.64
N LYS A 115 18.23 4.01 -6.62
CA LYS A 115 19.11 5.18 -6.44
C LYS A 115 18.32 6.41 -6.00
N ALA A 116 17.18 6.70 -6.64
CA ALA A 116 16.33 7.82 -6.28
C ALA A 116 15.79 7.69 -4.85
N VAL A 117 15.25 6.52 -4.48
CA VAL A 117 14.75 6.25 -3.12
C VAL A 117 15.85 6.45 -2.09
N MET A 118 17.06 5.92 -2.32
CA MET A 118 18.19 6.08 -1.40
C MET A 118 18.64 7.54 -1.25
N ALA A 119 18.58 8.32 -2.33
CA ALA A 119 19.01 9.71 -2.33
C ALA A 119 18.00 10.64 -1.64
N LEU A 120 16.70 10.43 -1.89
CA LEU A 120 15.61 11.35 -1.56
C LEU A 120 14.92 11.01 -0.23
N ASN A 121 14.90 9.74 0.18
CA ASN A 121 14.21 9.37 1.41
C ASN A 121 14.86 10.05 2.63
N ASN A 122 14.04 10.63 3.50
CA ASN A 122 14.46 11.42 4.67
C ASN A 122 15.22 12.71 4.35
N ARG A 123 15.22 13.18 3.10
CA ARG A 123 15.71 14.53 2.76
C ARG A 123 14.66 15.59 3.11
N TRP A 124 15.13 16.83 3.18
CA TRP A 124 14.28 17.99 3.44
C TRP A 124 14.03 18.74 2.13
N PHE A 125 12.77 19.10 1.87
CA PHE A 125 12.33 19.88 0.72
C PHE A 125 11.31 20.91 1.20
N GLY A 126 11.51 22.20 0.90
CA GLY A 126 10.57 23.26 1.34
C GLY A 126 10.33 23.34 2.86
N GLY A 127 11.23 22.80 3.69
CA GLY A 127 11.02 22.70 5.14
C GLY A 127 10.25 21.45 5.59
N ASN A 128 9.84 20.58 4.67
CA ASN A 128 9.20 19.30 4.94
C ASN A 128 10.20 18.15 4.81
N LYS A 129 10.09 17.14 5.68
CA LYS A 129 10.88 15.91 5.57
C LYS A 129 10.18 14.92 4.63
N VAL A 130 10.78 14.66 3.48
CA VAL A 130 10.24 13.78 2.44
C VAL A 130 10.38 12.32 2.85
N THR A 131 9.30 11.56 2.67
CA THR A 131 9.34 10.08 2.72
C THR A 131 9.29 9.56 1.30
N ALA A 132 10.37 8.90 0.86
CA ALA A 132 10.44 8.27 -0.46
C ALA A 132 10.58 6.76 -0.30
N THR A 133 9.67 6.00 -0.92
CA THR A 133 9.64 4.54 -0.85
C THR A 133 9.30 3.94 -2.21
N HIS A 134 9.61 2.66 -2.42
CA HIS A 134 9.03 1.96 -3.57
C HIS A 134 7.51 1.85 -3.42
N TYR A 135 6.81 1.83 -4.55
CA TYR A 135 5.39 1.59 -4.64
C TYR A 135 5.13 0.37 -5.53
N SER A 136 4.12 -0.44 -5.23
CA SER A 136 3.84 -1.65 -6.01
C SER A 136 3.50 -1.30 -7.46
N TYR A 137 4.30 -1.80 -8.40
CA TYR A 137 4.07 -1.58 -9.84
C TYR A 137 2.69 -2.11 -10.27
N GLN A 138 2.22 -3.21 -9.67
CA GLN A 138 0.91 -3.78 -9.98
C GLN A 138 -0.23 -2.83 -9.60
N ARG A 139 -0.14 -2.20 -8.43
CA ARG A 139 -1.13 -1.20 -7.99
C ARG A 139 -1.07 0.05 -8.86
N TYR A 140 0.14 0.55 -9.11
CA TYR A 140 0.35 1.73 -9.95
C TYR A 140 -0.17 1.54 -11.39
N SER A 141 0.12 0.40 -12.03
CA SER A 141 -0.37 0.08 -13.38
C SER A 141 -1.88 -0.14 -13.42
N ALA A 142 -2.49 -0.58 -12.32
CA ALA A 142 -3.94 -0.64 -12.15
C ALA A 142 -4.57 0.73 -11.79
N ASN A 143 -3.78 1.80 -11.75
CA ASN A 143 -4.17 3.15 -11.31
C ASN A 143 -4.71 3.19 -9.87
N ASP A 144 -4.35 2.21 -9.04
CA ASP A 144 -4.55 2.23 -7.60
C ASP A 144 -3.37 2.95 -6.95
N LEU A 145 -3.59 4.22 -6.62
CA LEU A 145 -2.60 5.13 -6.03
C LEU A 145 -2.84 5.35 -4.53
N THR A 146 -3.70 4.54 -3.91
CA THR A 146 -4.16 4.74 -2.53
C THR A 146 -3.18 4.25 -1.47
N GLY A 147 -2.09 3.58 -1.87
CA GLY A 147 -1.13 2.95 -0.96
C GLY A 147 -0.07 3.84 -0.33
#